data_AF-A0A1I8AC16-F1
#
_entry.id   AF-A0A1I8AC16-F1
#
_cell.length_a   1.000
_cell.length_b   1.000
_cell.length_c   1.000
_cell.angle_alpha   90.00
_cell.angle_beta   90.00
_cell.angle_gamma   90.00
#
_symmetry.space_group_name_H-M   'P 1'
#
loop_
_entity.id
_entity.type
_entity.pdbx_description
1 polymer ?
#
loop_
_entity_poly.entity_id
_entity_poly.type
_entity_poly.pdbx_seq_one_letter_code
_entity_poly.pdbx_strand_id
1 'polypeptide(L)'
;MAVLDNFFGDEERTIISLSWLMILSGVVATNILCGGFKAAYGRYGEESFFAKFTISAKTAWFIQELPSLVVPIYALLTNFSNLSFVNFTVLLLFIVHYIQRTLIYPFLIKGGKPSPVHVVAMAFVFCVFNGYLQGFYHAKYAVYERDHYLNIISLIGLLTFILGMAINIHSDHILRNLRKPGETGYKIPIGGMFDYVSGANFFGEIVEWFGFALYAQTVPAAAFAFFTISNIGPRALQHHQWYHSKFENYPTHRRALIPFLL
;
A
#
# COMPACT_ATOMS: atom_id res chain seq x y z
N MET A 1 1.42 27.88 24.89
CA MET A 1 2.74 27.57 24.29
C MET A 1 3.36 26.35 24.96
N ALA A 2 3.67 26.36 26.26
CA ALA A 2 4.27 25.20 26.97
C ALA A 2 3.53 23.84 26.86
N VAL A 3 2.19 23.82 26.76
CA VAL A 3 1.42 22.56 26.56
C VAL A 3 1.55 22.04 25.13
N LEU A 4 1.66 22.93 24.14
CA LEU A 4 1.91 22.56 22.74
C LEU A 4 3.38 22.19 22.55
N ASP A 5 4.30 22.89 23.21
CA ASP A 5 5.73 22.55 23.20
C ASP A 5 6.02 21.20 23.87
N ASN A 6 5.21 20.75 24.84
CA ASN A 6 5.30 19.39 25.39
C ASN A 6 4.61 18.33 24.50
N PHE A 7 3.64 18.73 23.67
CA PHE A 7 2.98 17.82 22.72
C PHE A 7 3.78 17.66 21.41
N PHE A 8 4.55 18.69 21.03
CA PHE A 8 5.42 18.74 19.84
C PHE A 8 6.92 18.65 20.18
N GLY A 9 7.29 18.56 21.46
CA GLY A 9 8.68 18.63 21.92
C GLY A 9 9.52 17.38 21.65
N ASP A 10 8.87 16.27 21.30
CA ASP A 10 9.52 15.01 20.96
C ASP A 10 8.87 14.46 19.68
N GLU A 11 9.42 14.85 18.53
CA GLU A 11 8.98 14.44 17.18
C GLU A 11 8.99 12.91 17.05
N GLU A 12 9.94 12.21 17.70
CA GLU A 12 10.00 10.75 17.72
C GLU A 12 8.77 10.16 18.43
N ARG A 13 8.46 10.61 19.66
CA ARG A 13 7.24 10.17 20.38
C ARG A 13 5.97 10.48 19.61
N THR A 14 5.94 11.61 18.92
CA THR A 14 4.81 11.98 18.08
C THR A 14 4.62 10.97 16.95
N ILE A 15 5.69 10.63 16.22
CA ILE A 15 5.66 9.60 15.16
C ILE A 15 5.22 8.25 15.71
N ILE A 16 5.72 7.83 16.88
CA ILE A 16 5.32 6.57 17.51
C ILE A 16 3.83 6.58 17.87
N SER A 17 3.33 7.67 18.47
CA SER A 17 1.92 7.82 18.83
C SER A 17 1.01 7.78 17.59
N LEU A 18 1.42 8.46 16.52
CA LEU A 18 0.74 8.44 15.23
C LEU A 18 0.76 7.05 14.57
N SER A 19 1.81 6.26 14.78
CA SER A 19 1.88 4.87 14.31
C SER A 19 0.86 3.97 15.03
N TRP A 20 0.68 4.16 16.34
CA TRP A 20 -0.41 3.49 17.07
C TRP A 20 -1.80 3.93 16.60
N LEU A 21 -1.97 5.22 16.30
CA LEU A 21 -3.21 5.72 15.70
C LEU A 21 -3.46 5.08 14.32
N MET A 22 -2.42 4.87 13.51
CA MET A 22 -2.52 4.14 12.25
C MET A 22 -3.02 2.71 12.47
N ILE A 23 -2.50 2.00 13.48
CA ILE A 23 -3.00 0.66 13.85
C ILE A 23 -4.48 0.71 14.22
N LEU A 24 -4.88 1.63 15.10
CA LEU A 24 -6.28 1.81 15.49
C LEU A 24 -7.17 2.09 14.27
N SER A 25 -6.72 2.97 13.37
CA SER A 25 -7.44 3.28 12.13
C SER A 25 -7.56 2.06 11.21
N GLY A 26 -6.56 1.16 11.19
CA GLY A 26 -6.62 -0.12 10.48
C GLY A 26 -7.68 -1.05 11.05
N VAL A 27 -7.79 -1.15 12.38
CA VAL A 27 -8.86 -1.93 13.03
C VAL A 27 -10.24 -1.38 12.64
N VAL A 28 -10.42 -0.05 12.71
CA VAL A 28 -11.67 0.60 12.31
C VAL A 28 -11.98 0.35 10.84
N ALA A 29 -10.99 0.53 9.95
CA ALA A 29 -11.15 0.30 8.51
C ALA A 29 -11.54 -1.15 8.21
N THR A 30 -10.90 -2.12 8.85
CA THR A 30 -11.22 -3.55 8.69
C THR A 30 -12.67 -3.83 9.07
N ASN A 31 -13.12 -3.33 10.22
CA ASN A 31 -14.50 -3.54 10.69
C ASN A 31 -15.51 -2.93 9.72
N ILE A 32 -15.27 -1.70 9.25
CA ILE A 32 -16.14 -1.02 8.30
C ILE A 32 -16.21 -1.79 6.96
N LEU A 33 -15.06 -2.19 6.42
CA LEU A 33 -14.98 -2.87 5.12
C LEU A 33 -15.54 -4.30 5.16
N CYS A 34 -15.27 -5.05 6.24
CA CYS A 34 -15.87 -6.36 6.48
C CYS A 34 -17.37 -6.27 6.76
N GLY A 35 -17.85 -5.15 7.32
CA GLY A 35 -19.28 -4.84 7.49
C GLY A 35 -20.03 -4.55 6.19
N GLY A 36 -19.35 -4.61 5.03
CA GLY A 36 -19.96 -4.48 3.71
C GLY A 36 -19.78 -3.12 3.04
N PHE A 37 -19.18 -2.13 3.73
CA PHE A 37 -18.83 -0.87 3.11
C PHE A 37 -17.71 -1.08 2.08
N LYS A 38 -17.86 -0.51 0.88
CA LYS A 38 -16.86 -0.65 -0.19
C LYS A 38 -16.19 0.69 -0.43
N ALA A 39 -14.85 0.69 -0.44
CA ALA A 39 -14.10 1.87 -0.81
C ALA A 39 -14.44 2.26 -2.27
N ALA A 40 -15.10 3.41 -2.43
CA ALA A 40 -15.84 3.79 -3.63
C ALA A 40 -14.95 4.28 -4.78
N TYR A 41 -14.07 3.41 -5.27
CA TYR A 41 -13.26 3.63 -6.48
C TYR A 41 -13.10 2.34 -7.28
N GLY A 42 -12.69 2.47 -8.55
CA GLY A 42 -12.59 1.33 -9.47
C GLY A 42 -13.96 0.70 -9.70
N ARG A 43 -14.10 -0.60 -9.41
CA ARG A 43 -15.37 -1.32 -9.62
C ARG A 43 -16.54 -0.82 -8.76
N TYR A 44 -16.25 -0.14 -7.66
CA TYR A 44 -17.25 0.41 -6.74
C TYR A 44 -17.38 1.95 -6.87
N GLY A 45 -16.80 2.55 -7.92
CA GLY A 45 -16.80 4.01 -8.08
C GLY A 45 -18.18 4.65 -8.21
N GLU A 46 -19.19 3.90 -8.68
CA GLU A 46 -20.58 4.39 -8.78
C GLU A 46 -21.28 4.48 -7.41
N GLU A 47 -20.76 3.79 -6.38
CA GLU A 47 -21.28 3.82 -5.01
C GLU A 47 -20.77 5.07 -4.23
N SER A 48 -19.97 5.94 -4.87
CA SER A 48 -19.39 7.14 -4.24
C SER A 48 -20.43 8.25 -4.05
N PHE A 49 -20.44 8.85 -2.87
CA PHE A 49 -21.27 10.03 -2.56
C PHE A 49 -21.05 11.20 -3.56
N PHE A 50 -19.83 11.35 -4.06
CA PHE A 50 -19.46 12.35 -5.06
C PHE A 50 -19.09 11.73 -6.42
N ALA A 51 -19.84 10.71 -6.88
CA ALA A 51 -19.53 9.97 -8.11
C ALA A 51 -19.47 10.83 -9.40
N LYS A 52 -20.03 12.05 -9.40
CA LYS A 52 -19.95 13.00 -10.52
C LYS A 52 -18.65 13.81 -10.56
N PHE A 53 -17.95 13.93 -9.43
CA PHE A 53 -16.71 14.71 -9.30
C PHE A 53 -15.51 13.77 -9.34
N THR A 54 -15.07 13.46 -10.55
CA THR A 54 -14.01 12.48 -10.78
C THR A 54 -12.88 13.05 -11.62
N ILE A 55 -11.68 12.51 -11.42
CA ILE A 55 -10.52 12.74 -12.28
C ILE A 55 -10.06 11.44 -12.93
N SER A 56 -9.23 11.52 -13.97
CA SER A 56 -8.72 10.35 -14.66
C SER A 56 -7.97 9.43 -13.69
N ALA A 57 -8.08 8.10 -13.87
CA ALA A 57 -7.39 7.15 -13.00
C ALA A 57 -5.86 7.38 -12.97
N LYS A 58 -5.26 7.70 -14.11
CA LYS A 58 -3.84 8.04 -14.21
C LYS A 58 -3.48 9.24 -13.31
N THR A 59 -4.25 10.32 -13.41
CA THR A 59 -4.04 11.53 -12.61
C THR A 59 -4.28 11.26 -11.13
N ALA A 60 -5.33 10.51 -10.79
CA ALA A 60 -5.65 10.14 -9.42
C ALA A 60 -4.51 9.39 -8.73
N TRP A 61 -4.04 8.30 -9.35
CA TRP A 61 -2.96 7.48 -8.81
C TRP A 61 -1.63 8.24 -8.75
N PHE A 62 -1.31 9.08 -9.74
CA PHE A 62 -0.11 9.92 -9.65
C PHE A 62 -0.19 10.89 -8.46
N ILE A 63 -1.28 11.64 -8.34
CA ILE A 63 -1.43 12.66 -7.29
C ILE A 63 -1.44 12.02 -5.90
N GLN A 64 -2.27 10.99 -5.69
CA GLN A 64 -2.47 10.45 -4.34
C GLN A 64 -1.22 9.80 -3.75
N GLU A 65 -0.38 9.16 -4.59
CA GLU A 65 0.79 8.40 -4.15
C GLU A 65 2.06 9.27 -4.04
N LEU A 66 2.10 10.41 -4.75
CA LEU A 66 3.26 11.30 -4.82
C LEU A 66 3.83 11.72 -3.46
N PRO A 67 3.03 12.03 -2.42
CA PRO A 67 3.59 12.38 -1.12
C PRO A 67 4.44 11.29 -0.47
N SER A 68 4.04 10.02 -0.60
CA SER A 68 4.81 8.87 -0.09
C SER A 68 6.10 8.63 -0.87
N LEU A 69 6.28 9.26 -2.04
CA LEU A 69 7.56 9.29 -2.73
C LEU A 69 8.41 10.49 -2.29
N VAL A 70 7.82 11.70 -2.34
CA VAL A 70 8.55 12.96 -2.17
C VAL A 70 8.98 13.17 -0.72
N VAL A 71 8.13 12.86 0.25
CA VAL A 71 8.44 13.10 1.68
C VAL A 71 9.62 12.23 2.16
N PRO A 72 9.67 10.90 1.89
CA PRO A 72 10.84 10.10 2.25
C PRO A 72 12.12 10.49 1.50
N ILE A 73 12.03 10.90 0.22
CA ILE A 73 13.20 11.42 -0.50
C ILE A 73 13.72 12.69 0.19
N TYR A 74 12.83 13.60 0.57
CA TYR A 74 13.21 14.81 1.29
C TYR A 74 13.86 14.49 2.65
N ALA A 75 13.27 13.55 3.42
CA ALA A 75 13.84 13.10 4.69
C ALA A 75 15.22 12.46 4.51
N LEU A 76 15.40 11.61 3.49
CA LEU A 76 16.68 11.00 3.13
C LEU A 76 17.74 12.06 2.80
N LEU A 77 17.42 13.01 1.91
CA LEU A 77 18.37 14.01 1.44
C LEU A 77 18.79 14.98 2.55
N THR A 78 17.87 15.37 3.43
CA THR A 78 18.15 16.30 4.53
C THR A 78 18.95 15.69 5.68
N ASN A 79 18.99 14.36 5.79
CA ASN A 79 19.69 13.66 6.88
C ASN A 79 20.80 12.72 6.36
N PHE A 80 21.16 12.81 5.08
CA PHE A 80 22.00 11.83 4.39
C PHE A 80 23.34 11.55 5.08
N SER A 81 24.00 12.58 5.62
CA SER A 81 25.29 12.46 6.30
C SER A 81 25.26 11.59 7.56
N ASN A 82 24.07 11.41 8.16
CA ASN A 82 23.88 10.72 9.42
C ASN A 82 23.26 9.32 9.23
N LEU A 83 22.94 8.93 7.99
CA LEU A 83 22.32 7.63 7.73
C LEU A 83 23.34 6.51 7.83
N SER A 84 23.04 5.50 8.66
CA SER A 84 23.72 4.22 8.55
C SER A 84 23.32 3.52 7.24
N PHE A 85 24.10 2.52 6.84
CA PHE A 85 23.76 1.66 5.70
C PHE A 85 22.35 1.07 5.84
N VAL A 86 21.97 0.64 7.04
CA VAL A 86 20.65 0.02 7.31
C VAL A 86 19.53 1.04 7.15
N ASN A 87 19.67 2.25 7.73
CA ASN A 87 18.70 3.33 7.57
C ASN A 87 18.48 3.67 6.07
N PHE A 88 19.59 3.78 5.33
CA PHE A 88 19.54 4.03 3.89
C PHE A 88 18.82 2.90 3.15
N THR A 89 19.09 1.62 3.47
CA THR A 89 18.40 0.49 2.85
C THR A 89 16.90 0.49 3.15
N VAL A 90 16.47 0.72 4.39
CA VAL A 90 15.04 0.80 4.73
C VAL A 90 14.34 1.90 3.92
N LEU A 91 14.90 3.11 3.89
CA LEU A 91 14.36 4.22 3.10
C LEU A 91 14.33 3.88 1.60
N LEU A 92 15.39 3.23 1.08
CA LEU A 92 15.48 2.84 -0.31
C LEU A 92 14.38 1.84 -0.70
N LEU A 93 14.09 0.83 0.12
CA LEU A 93 13.00 -0.11 -0.13
C LEU A 93 11.66 0.61 -0.28
N PHE A 94 11.35 1.52 0.66
CA PHE A 94 10.13 2.32 0.62
C PHE A 94 10.08 3.22 -0.63
N ILE A 95 11.17 3.92 -0.94
CA ILE A 95 11.25 4.82 -2.09
C ILE A 95 11.13 4.04 -3.41
N VAL A 96 11.77 2.88 -3.54
CA VAL A 96 11.69 2.05 -4.75
C VAL A 96 10.27 1.57 -5.02
N HIS A 97 9.54 1.14 -3.98
CA HIS A 97 8.11 0.87 -4.11
C HIS A 97 7.36 2.09 -4.65
N TYR A 98 7.53 3.25 -4.03
CA TYR A 98 6.78 4.45 -4.41
C TYR A 98 7.22 5.07 -5.73
N ILE A 99 8.45 4.85 -6.20
CA ILE A 99 8.86 5.13 -7.58
C ILE A 99 8.02 4.29 -8.53
N GLN A 100 7.90 2.99 -8.28
CA GLN A 100 7.07 2.12 -9.09
C GLN A 100 5.61 2.55 -9.03
N ARG A 101 5.06 2.78 -7.84
CA ARG A 101 3.64 3.07 -7.62
C ARG A 101 3.21 4.45 -8.11
N THR A 102 4.11 5.45 -8.07
CA THR A 102 3.81 6.84 -8.45
C THR A 102 4.22 7.15 -9.89
N LEU A 103 5.42 6.74 -10.32
CA LEU A 103 6.00 7.18 -11.59
C LEU A 103 5.87 6.14 -12.71
N ILE A 104 5.70 4.86 -12.38
CA ILE A 104 5.60 3.79 -13.39
C ILE A 104 4.15 3.32 -13.51
N TYR A 105 3.54 2.88 -12.42
CA TYR A 105 2.20 2.28 -12.40
C TYR A 105 1.14 3.17 -13.06
N PRO A 106 0.99 4.47 -12.70
CA PRO A 106 -0.11 5.29 -13.21
C PRO A 106 0.03 5.56 -14.71
N PHE A 107 1.27 5.69 -15.19
CA PHE A 107 1.56 5.95 -16.60
C PHE A 107 1.32 4.73 -17.49
N LEU A 108 1.39 3.52 -16.91
CA LEU A 108 1.06 2.25 -17.57
C LEU A 108 -0.44 1.88 -17.50
N ILE A 109 -1.27 2.64 -16.79
CA ILE A 109 -2.72 2.39 -16.72
C ILE A 109 -3.32 2.50 -18.13
N LYS A 110 -3.96 1.41 -18.58
CA LYS A 110 -4.68 1.32 -19.86
C LYS A 110 -6.19 1.34 -19.61
N GLY A 111 -6.81 2.50 -19.83
CA GLY A 111 -8.22 2.72 -19.49
C GLY A 111 -8.46 2.69 -17.98
N GLY A 112 -9.71 2.52 -17.55
CA GLY A 112 -10.07 2.47 -16.12
C GLY A 112 -11.16 3.48 -15.77
N LYS A 113 -11.98 3.14 -14.77
CA LYS A 113 -13.04 4.05 -14.31
C LYS A 113 -12.39 5.28 -13.65
N PRO A 114 -12.88 6.50 -13.92
CA PRO A 114 -12.47 7.70 -13.21
C PRO A 114 -12.58 7.52 -11.69
N SER A 115 -11.70 8.20 -10.95
CA SER A 115 -11.66 8.10 -9.49
C SER A 115 -12.30 9.34 -8.85
N PRO A 116 -13.20 9.18 -7.86
CA PRO A 116 -13.79 10.31 -7.16
C PRO A 116 -12.75 11.14 -6.41
N VAL A 117 -12.82 12.47 -6.54
CA VAL A 117 -11.80 13.40 -6.01
C VAL A 117 -11.63 13.27 -4.49
N HIS A 118 -12.71 13.07 -3.74
CA HIS A 118 -12.63 12.91 -2.28
C HIS A 118 -11.84 11.65 -1.87
N VAL A 119 -11.92 10.55 -2.63
CA VAL A 119 -11.10 9.35 -2.40
C VAL A 119 -9.62 9.65 -2.64
N VAL A 120 -9.32 10.37 -3.71
CA VAL A 120 -7.95 10.82 -4.03
C VAL A 120 -7.41 11.71 -2.92
N ALA A 121 -8.22 12.64 -2.39
CA ALA A 121 -7.83 13.51 -1.28
C ALA A 121 -7.55 12.72 0.00
N MET A 122 -8.39 11.75 0.36
CA MET A 122 -8.15 10.88 1.52
C MET A 122 -6.85 10.07 1.35
N ALA A 123 -6.63 9.48 0.17
CA ALA A 123 -5.41 8.73 -0.13
C ALA A 123 -4.16 9.63 -0.13
N PHE A 124 -4.27 10.86 -0.64
CA PHE A 124 -3.20 11.86 -0.58
C PHE A 124 -2.82 12.19 0.85
N VAL A 125 -3.80 12.48 1.72
CA VAL A 125 -3.56 12.77 3.15
C VAL A 125 -2.91 11.57 3.83
N PHE A 126 -3.39 10.36 3.55
CA PHE A 126 -2.76 9.13 4.05
C PHE A 126 -1.30 9.00 3.59
N CYS A 127 -1.00 9.28 2.32
CA CYS A 127 0.36 9.19 1.80
C CYS A 127 1.29 10.28 2.37
N VAL A 128 0.80 11.49 2.61
CA VAL A 128 1.57 12.52 3.34
C VAL A 128 1.91 12.00 4.73
N PHE A 129 0.91 11.49 5.44
CA PHE A 129 1.05 10.98 6.79
C PHE A 129 2.02 9.79 6.86
N ASN A 130 1.78 8.73 6.08
CA ASN A 130 2.63 7.55 6.07
C ASN A 130 4.04 7.86 5.57
N GLY A 131 4.17 8.66 4.49
CA GLY A 131 5.47 9.11 3.99
C GLY A 131 6.27 9.88 5.04
N TYR A 132 5.60 10.71 5.86
CA TYR A 132 6.23 11.39 6.98
C TYR A 132 6.69 10.41 8.08
N LEU A 133 5.81 9.50 8.52
CA LEU A 133 6.15 8.52 9.56
C LEU A 133 7.33 7.64 9.14
N GLN A 134 7.30 7.05 7.95
CA GLN A 134 8.39 6.18 7.50
C GLN A 134 9.66 7.00 7.18
N GLY A 135 9.51 8.10 6.43
CA GLY A 135 10.63 8.91 5.99
C GLY A 135 11.43 9.48 7.17
N PHE A 136 10.78 10.24 8.05
CA PHE A 136 11.50 10.91 9.13
C PHE A 136 11.91 9.98 10.26
N TYR A 137 11.14 8.94 10.58
CA TYR A 137 11.55 7.97 11.58
C TYR A 137 12.84 7.27 11.17
N HIS A 138 12.89 6.74 9.95
CA HIS A 138 14.07 6.02 9.47
C HIS A 138 15.23 6.95 9.12
N ALA A 139 14.98 8.22 8.84
CA ALA A 139 16.05 9.19 8.55
C ALA A 139 16.68 9.82 9.81
N LYS A 140 15.92 9.99 10.90
CA LYS A 140 16.35 10.75 12.09
C LYS A 140 16.47 9.92 13.37
N TYR A 141 15.57 8.96 13.59
CA TYR A 141 15.33 8.39 14.93
C TYR A 141 15.67 6.90 15.03
N ALA A 142 15.46 6.13 13.97
CA ALA A 142 15.73 4.70 14.00
C ALA A 142 17.23 4.42 14.17
N VAL A 143 17.58 3.76 15.27
CA VAL A 143 18.94 3.27 15.54
C VAL A 143 18.98 1.78 15.26
N TYR A 144 19.78 1.38 14.28
CA TYR A 144 19.99 -0.03 13.91
C TYR A 144 21.35 -0.53 14.40
N GLU A 145 21.40 -1.78 14.83
CA GLU A 145 22.66 -2.45 15.13
C GLU A 145 23.52 -2.60 13.87
N ARG A 146 24.84 -2.61 14.03
CA ARG A 146 25.77 -2.60 12.88
C ARG A 146 25.58 -3.84 12.00
N ASP A 147 25.28 -4.98 12.58
CA ASP A 147 25.06 -6.27 11.92
C ASP A 147 23.59 -6.57 11.61
N HIS A 148 22.68 -5.59 11.77
CA HIS A 148 21.24 -5.74 11.49
C HIS A 148 20.97 -6.26 10.07
N TYR A 149 21.81 -5.91 9.09
CA TYR A 149 21.67 -6.38 7.71
C TYR A 149 22.06 -7.86 7.52
N LEU A 150 22.79 -8.46 8.46
CA LEU A 150 23.15 -9.89 8.49
C LEU A 150 22.19 -10.71 9.36
N ASN A 151 21.36 -10.05 10.18
CA ASN A 151 20.36 -10.72 11.00
C ASN A 151 19.41 -11.54 10.11
N ILE A 152 19.15 -12.79 10.51
CA ILE A 152 18.32 -13.73 9.74
C ILE A 152 16.89 -13.19 9.51
N ILE A 153 16.31 -12.50 10.50
CA ILE A 153 14.98 -11.89 10.40
C ILE A 153 15.01 -10.78 9.35
N SER A 154 16.06 -9.95 9.34
CA SER A 154 16.23 -8.91 8.33
C SER A 154 16.41 -9.51 6.93
N LEU A 155 17.23 -10.56 6.77
CA LEU A 155 17.39 -11.23 5.47
C LEU A 155 16.08 -11.84 4.97
N ILE A 156 15.32 -12.49 5.84
CA ILE A 156 13.97 -12.99 5.51
C ILE A 156 13.06 -11.83 5.14
N GLY A 157 13.07 -10.73 5.89
CA GLY A 157 12.28 -9.53 5.61
C GLY A 157 12.58 -8.93 4.24
N LEU A 158 13.86 -8.79 3.89
CA LEU A 158 14.30 -8.28 2.59
C LEU A 158 13.85 -9.18 1.43
N LEU A 159 14.04 -10.49 1.55
CA LEU A 159 13.59 -11.45 0.53
C LEU A 159 12.07 -11.44 0.39
N THR A 160 11.35 -11.34 1.51
CA THR A 160 9.89 -11.25 1.55
C THR A 160 9.40 -9.98 0.87
N PHE A 161 10.06 -8.84 1.12
CA PHE A 161 9.76 -7.57 0.47
C PHE A 161 9.89 -7.68 -1.05
N ILE A 162 11.04 -8.18 -1.54
CA ILE A 162 11.33 -8.31 -2.97
C ILE A 162 10.32 -9.25 -3.65
N LEU A 163 10.01 -10.39 -3.02
CA LEU A 163 9.03 -11.34 -3.53
C LEU A 163 7.63 -10.72 -3.60
N GLY A 164 7.20 -10.04 -2.54
CA GLY A 164 5.91 -9.35 -2.49
C GLY A 164 5.78 -8.29 -3.59
N MET A 165 6.80 -7.44 -3.73
CA MET A 165 6.86 -6.40 -4.77
C MET A 165 6.79 -7.02 -6.18
N ALA A 166 7.54 -8.11 -6.42
CA ALA A 166 7.50 -8.81 -7.71
C ALA A 166 6.10 -9.37 -8.03
N ILE A 167 5.44 -9.98 -7.04
CA ILE A 167 4.06 -10.50 -7.20
C ILE A 167 3.08 -9.35 -7.46
N ASN A 168 3.20 -8.23 -6.74
CA ASN A 168 2.34 -7.06 -6.92
C ASN A 168 2.47 -6.51 -8.34
N ILE A 169 3.69 -6.23 -8.79
CA ILE A 169 3.98 -5.65 -10.12
C ILE A 169 3.51 -6.59 -11.24
N HIS A 170 3.78 -7.89 -11.11
CA HIS A 170 3.37 -8.89 -12.07
C HIS A 170 1.84 -8.99 -12.16
N SER A 171 1.16 -9.01 -11.02
CA SER A 171 -0.31 -9.06 -10.96
C SER A 171 -0.95 -7.80 -11.53
N ASP A 172 -0.41 -6.62 -11.22
CA ASP A 172 -0.85 -5.35 -11.82
C ASP A 172 -0.59 -5.33 -13.34
N HIS A 173 0.50 -5.93 -13.81
CA HIS A 173 0.75 -6.11 -15.25
C HIS A 173 -0.34 -6.97 -15.90
N ILE A 174 -0.72 -8.11 -15.30
CA ILE A 174 -1.83 -8.93 -15.81
C ILE A 174 -3.12 -8.11 -15.86
N LEU A 175 -3.51 -7.45 -14.76
CA LEU A 175 -4.75 -6.66 -14.66
C LEU A 175 -4.84 -5.56 -15.73
N ARG A 176 -3.76 -4.81 -15.95
CA ARG A 176 -3.72 -3.73 -16.95
C ARG A 176 -3.80 -4.23 -18.38
N ASN A 177 -3.43 -5.48 -18.64
CA ASN A 177 -3.46 -6.09 -19.98
C ASN A 177 -4.67 -7.01 -20.22
N LEU A 178 -5.62 -7.08 -19.28
CA LEU A 178 -6.89 -7.81 -19.52
C LEU A 178 -7.71 -7.19 -20.66
N ARG A 179 -7.54 -5.89 -20.91
CA ARG A 179 -8.33 -5.12 -21.86
C ARG A 179 -7.49 -4.67 -23.04
N LYS A 180 -8.06 -4.81 -24.24
CA LYS A 180 -7.58 -4.11 -25.43
C LYS A 180 -8.04 -2.65 -25.36
N PRO A 181 -7.33 -1.70 -26.03
CA PRO A 181 -7.80 -0.33 -26.15
C PRO A 181 -9.24 -0.27 -26.67
N GLY A 182 -10.13 0.45 -25.97
CA GLY A 182 -11.55 0.56 -26.29
C GLY A 182 -12.48 -0.41 -25.55
N GLU A 183 -11.97 -1.45 -24.89
CA GLU A 183 -12.81 -2.37 -24.09
C GLU A 183 -13.09 -1.81 -22.68
N THR A 184 -14.35 -1.85 -22.25
CA THR A 184 -14.80 -1.35 -20.93
C THR A 184 -15.22 -2.46 -19.96
N GLY A 185 -15.50 -3.66 -20.47
CA GLY A 185 -15.94 -4.82 -19.67
C GLY A 185 -14.88 -5.35 -18.71
N TYR A 186 -15.30 -5.94 -17.59
CA TYR A 186 -14.41 -6.71 -16.72
C TYR A 186 -14.17 -8.11 -17.29
N LYS A 187 -12.99 -8.67 -17.03
CA LYS A 187 -12.62 -10.04 -17.40
C LYS A 187 -12.02 -10.77 -16.19
N ILE A 188 -12.03 -12.09 -16.24
CA ILE A 188 -11.38 -12.95 -15.24
C ILE A 188 -9.86 -12.89 -15.47
N PRO A 189 -9.05 -12.47 -14.47
CA PRO A 189 -7.60 -12.52 -14.60
C PRO A 189 -7.09 -13.97 -14.53
N ILE A 190 -6.09 -14.31 -15.34
CA ILE A 190 -5.50 -15.66 -15.45
C ILE A 190 -3.98 -15.52 -15.47
N GLY A 191 -3.27 -16.48 -14.87
CA GLY A 191 -1.83 -16.55 -14.84
C GLY A 191 -1.21 -16.02 -13.55
N GLY A 192 -0.03 -16.56 -13.24
CA GLY A 192 0.74 -16.17 -12.05
C GLY A 192 -0.07 -16.40 -10.77
N MET A 193 -0.05 -15.41 -9.89
CA MET A 193 -0.71 -15.55 -8.59
C MET A 193 -2.25 -15.53 -8.69
N PHE A 194 -2.82 -15.10 -9.81
CA PHE A 194 -4.27 -15.18 -10.05
C PHE A 194 -4.78 -16.61 -10.19
N ASP A 195 -3.91 -17.59 -10.46
CA ASP A 195 -4.32 -18.99 -10.52
C ASP A 195 -4.74 -19.53 -9.14
N TYR A 196 -4.29 -18.88 -8.06
CA TYR A 196 -4.59 -19.26 -6.69
C TYR A 196 -5.57 -18.31 -6.00
N VAL A 197 -5.42 -17.00 -6.22
CA VAL A 197 -6.16 -15.98 -5.46
C VAL A 197 -6.73 -14.86 -6.34
N SER A 198 -7.86 -14.29 -5.91
CA SER A 198 -8.58 -13.23 -6.63
C SER A 198 -7.92 -11.86 -6.50
N GLY A 199 -7.33 -11.58 -5.33
CA GLY A 199 -6.62 -10.37 -4.99
C GLY A 199 -5.11 -10.53 -5.11
N ALA A 200 -4.61 -11.12 -6.19
CA ALA A 200 -3.18 -11.42 -6.37
C ALA A 200 -2.24 -10.23 -6.18
N ASN A 201 -2.60 -9.05 -6.69
CA ASN A 201 -1.82 -7.83 -6.48
C ASN A 201 -1.85 -7.38 -5.01
N PHE A 202 -3.01 -7.48 -4.34
CA PHE A 202 -3.13 -7.19 -2.92
C PHE A 202 -2.36 -8.17 -2.05
N PHE A 203 -2.33 -9.46 -2.39
CA PHE A 203 -1.50 -10.45 -1.72
C PHE A 203 -0.01 -10.07 -1.82
N GLY A 204 0.46 -9.74 -3.03
CA GLY A 204 1.85 -9.28 -3.22
C GLY A 204 2.18 -8.06 -2.36
N GLU A 205 1.29 -7.07 -2.31
CA GLU A 205 1.50 -5.84 -1.54
C GLU A 205 1.49 -6.09 -0.02
N ILE A 206 0.63 -6.98 0.47
CA ILE A 206 0.64 -7.39 1.89
C ILE A 206 1.95 -8.09 2.25
N VAL A 207 2.39 -9.03 1.40
CA VAL A 207 3.66 -9.74 1.59
C VAL A 207 4.82 -8.74 1.56
N GLU A 208 4.80 -7.78 0.65
CA GLU A 208 5.80 -6.73 0.52
C GLU A 208 5.95 -5.94 1.82
N TRP A 209 4.84 -5.36 2.33
CA TRP A 209 4.91 -4.55 3.55
C TRP A 209 5.15 -5.36 4.82
N PHE A 210 4.76 -6.63 4.86
CA PHE A 210 5.17 -7.52 5.94
C PHE A 210 6.69 -7.75 5.91
N GLY A 211 7.27 -7.98 4.74
CA GLY A 211 8.72 -8.03 4.56
C GLY A 211 9.44 -6.74 4.96
N PHE A 212 8.87 -5.59 4.59
CA PHE A 212 9.35 -4.27 5.03
C PHE A 212 9.38 -4.15 6.55
N ALA A 213 8.29 -4.54 7.24
CA ALA A 213 8.21 -4.50 8.69
C ALA A 213 9.20 -5.47 9.36
N LEU A 214 9.45 -6.64 8.80
CA LEU A 214 10.46 -7.58 9.29
C LEU A 214 11.89 -7.06 9.10
N TYR A 215 12.16 -6.37 7.99
CA TYR A 215 13.46 -5.75 7.75
C TYR A 215 13.66 -4.53 8.65
N ALA A 216 12.66 -3.67 8.77
CA ALA A 216 12.77 -2.42 9.53
C ALA A 216 12.61 -2.61 11.04
N GLN A 217 11.89 -3.63 11.52
CA GLN A 217 11.70 -3.94 12.95
C GLN A 217 11.31 -2.74 13.83
N THR A 218 10.45 -1.86 13.32
CA THR A 218 10.06 -0.62 13.99
C THR A 218 8.54 -0.48 14.04
N VAL A 219 8.06 0.30 15.02
CA VAL A 219 6.62 0.54 15.22
C VAL A 219 5.96 1.17 13.97
N PRO A 220 6.53 2.19 13.30
CA PRO A 220 5.92 2.75 12.10
C PRO A 220 5.81 1.73 10.96
N ALA A 221 6.83 0.89 10.76
CA ALA A 221 6.82 -0.10 9.69
C ALA A 221 5.78 -1.21 9.95
N ALA A 222 5.70 -1.71 11.19
CA ALA A 222 4.67 -2.66 11.61
C ALA A 222 3.26 -2.06 11.52
N ALA A 223 3.08 -0.80 11.92
CA ALA A 223 1.81 -0.10 11.80
C ALA A 223 1.33 0.00 10.35
N PHE A 224 2.24 0.31 9.42
CA PHE A 224 1.90 0.39 8.01
C PHE A 224 1.59 -0.98 7.40
N ALA A 225 2.38 -2.02 7.72
CA ALA A 225 2.07 -3.38 7.29
C ALA A 225 0.69 -3.85 7.77
N PHE A 226 0.36 -3.58 9.04
CA PHE A 226 -0.95 -3.87 9.62
C PHE A 226 -2.08 -3.08 8.94
N PHE A 227 -1.87 -1.78 8.70
CA PHE A 227 -2.85 -0.95 8.01
C PHE A 227 -3.10 -1.42 6.58
N THR A 228 -2.05 -1.83 5.87
CA THR A 228 -2.18 -2.35 4.51
C THR A 228 -3.08 -3.57 4.46
N ILE A 229 -2.80 -4.63 5.25
CA ILE A 229 -3.68 -5.81 5.29
C ILE A 229 -5.11 -5.46 5.75
N SER A 230 -5.24 -4.53 6.70
CA SER A 230 -6.53 -4.05 7.19
C SER A 230 -7.40 -3.37 6.10
N ASN A 231 -6.76 -2.68 5.16
CA ASN A 231 -7.46 -1.94 4.12
C ASN A 231 -7.69 -2.79 2.86
N ILE A 232 -6.64 -3.44 2.34
CA ILE A 232 -6.73 -4.18 1.06
C ILE A 232 -7.14 -5.64 1.25
N GLY A 233 -7.01 -6.18 2.46
CA GLY A 233 -7.47 -7.53 2.80
C GLY A 233 -8.98 -7.69 2.61
N PRO A 234 -9.84 -6.94 3.35
CA PRO A 234 -11.29 -6.95 3.16
C PRO A 234 -11.70 -6.64 1.71
N ARG A 235 -10.96 -5.76 1.04
CA ARG A 235 -11.19 -5.44 -0.38
C ARG A 235 -10.98 -6.65 -1.29
N ALA A 236 -10.01 -7.52 -1.00
CA ALA A 236 -9.80 -8.76 -1.75
C ALA A 236 -11.01 -9.71 -1.61
N LEU A 237 -11.59 -9.82 -0.42
CA LEU A 237 -12.82 -10.59 -0.17
C LEU A 237 -13.99 -10.03 -0.97
N GLN A 238 -14.19 -8.71 -0.94
CA GLN A 238 -15.22 -8.03 -1.73
C GLN A 238 -15.02 -8.25 -3.24
N HIS A 239 -13.76 -8.21 -3.71
CA HIS A 239 -13.44 -8.50 -5.11
C HIS A 239 -13.76 -9.94 -5.49
N HIS A 240 -13.46 -10.90 -4.62
CA HIS A 240 -13.73 -12.32 -4.81
C HIS A 240 -15.24 -12.61 -4.89
N GLN A 241 -16.02 -12.09 -3.93
CA GLN A 241 -17.48 -12.18 -3.95
C GLN A 241 -18.07 -11.55 -5.22
N TRP A 242 -17.55 -10.37 -5.60
CA TRP A 242 -17.98 -9.72 -6.82
C TRP A 242 -17.70 -10.57 -8.07
N TYR A 243 -16.53 -11.21 -8.17
CA TYR A 243 -16.21 -12.09 -9.29
C TYR A 243 -17.19 -13.27 -9.40
N HIS A 244 -17.49 -13.94 -8.29
CA HIS A 244 -18.49 -15.02 -8.25
C HIS A 244 -19.89 -14.54 -8.68
N SER A 245 -20.29 -13.33 -8.26
CA SER A 245 -21.58 -12.77 -8.66
C SER A 245 -21.64 -12.34 -10.13
N LYS A 246 -20.49 -12.02 -10.72
CA LYS A 246 -20.41 -11.43 -12.07
C LYS A 246 -20.19 -12.45 -13.17
N PHE A 247 -19.45 -13.52 -12.91
CA PHE A 247 -19.04 -14.50 -13.91
C PHE A 247 -19.51 -15.90 -13.52
N GLU A 248 -20.39 -16.47 -14.35
CA GLU A 248 -20.89 -17.84 -14.16
C GLU A 248 -19.77 -18.89 -14.19
N ASN A 249 -18.72 -18.63 -14.98
CA ASN A 249 -17.56 -19.52 -15.14
C ASN A 249 -16.34 -19.12 -14.28
N TYR A 250 -16.55 -18.43 -13.16
CA TYR A 250 -15.44 -18.08 -12.27
C TYR A 250 -14.83 -19.32 -11.58
N PRO A 251 -13.50 -19.48 -11.53
CA PRO A 251 -12.88 -20.68 -10.95
C PRO A 251 -13.19 -20.84 -9.45
N THR A 252 -13.82 -21.95 -9.07
CA THR A 252 -14.27 -22.24 -7.69
C THR A 252 -13.15 -22.63 -6.73
N HIS A 253 -12.00 -23.07 -7.25
CA HIS A 253 -10.83 -23.40 -6.43
C HIS A 253 -10.05 -22.17 -5.96
N ARG A 254 -10.24 -21.01 -6.62
CA ARG A 254 -9.55 -19.78 -6.22
C ARG A 254 -10.01 -19.33 -4.86
N ARG A 255 -9.10 -18.70 -4.13
CA ARG A 255 -9.35 -18.05 -2.85
C ARG A 255 -9.35 -16.53 -3.02
N ALA A 256 -9.75 -15.77 -2.00
CA ALA A 256 -9.81 -14.32 -2.08
C ALA A 256 -8.42 -13.69 -2.07
N LEU A 257 -7.54 -14.13 -1.15
CA LEU A 257 -6.30 -13.45 -0.80
C LEU A 257 -5.15 -14.38 -0.37
N ILE A 258 -5.40 -15.34 0.52
CA ILE A 258 -4.38 -16.27 1.03
C ILE A 258 -4.52 -17.61 0.28
N PRO A 259 -3.49 -18.05 -0.45
CA PRO A 259 -3.55 -19.29 -1.23
C PRO A 259 -4.00 -20.47 -0.38
N PHE A 260 -4.93 -21.25 -0.91
CA PHE A 260 -5.48 -22.45 -0.28
C PHE A 260 -6.24 -22.24 1.04
N LEU A 261 -6.31 -21.02 1.58
CA LEU A 261 -6.92 -20.71 2.87
C LEU A 261 -8.12 -19.75 2.75
N LEU A 262 -7.88 -18.50 2.32
CA LEU A 262 -8.86 -17.40 2.39
C LEU A 262 -9.01 -16.69 1.07
#